data_AF-A0A4Q2DS33-F1
#
_entry.id   AF-A0A4Q2DS33-F1
#
_cell.length_a   1.000
_cell.length_b   1.000
_cell.length_c   1.000
_cell.angle_alpha   90.00
_cell.angle_beta   90.00
_cell.angle_gamma   90.00
#
_symmetry.space_group_name_H-M   'P 1'
#
loop_
_entity.id
_entity.type
_entity.pdbx_description
1 polymer ?
#
loop_
_entity_poly.entity_id
_entity_poly.type
_entity_poly.pdbx_seq_one_letter_code
_entity_poly.pdbx_strand_id
1 'polypeptide(L)'
;MISLPLISQYSFWTQFSILGILVFISYLHRTSRLVLATLTTCFVGLKILIPIFNLLLYLFKGIAWIGFYIYFFQHALTTAASWLTTFFEDGLPWFFNEIDKARAANVQEHEQQQEQQEWPGATVEEVD
;
A
#
# COMPACT_ATOMS: atom_id res chain seq x y z
N MET A 1 2.27 25.44 -28.62
CA MET A 1 1.02 26.11 -29.08
C MET A 1 0.35 26.76 -27.87
N ILE A 2 0.25 28.09 -27.86
CA ILE A 2 -0.42 28.86 -26.80
C ILE A 2 -1.85 29.07 -27.29
N SER A 3 -2.76 28.16 -26.93
CA SER A 3 -4.18 28.24 -27.25
C SER A 3 -4.93 28.82 -26.04
N LEU A 4 -5.66 29.92 -26.22
CA LEU A 4 -6.65 30.36 -25.23
C LEU A 4 -7.78 29.32 -25.15
N PRO A 5 -8.15 28.82 -23.95
CA PRO A 5 -9.10 27.73 -23.79
C PRO A 5 -10.52 28.08 -24.23
N LEU A 6 -10.87 29.37 -24.35
CA LEU A 6 -12.17 29.78 -24.91
C LEU A 6 -12.30 29.52 -26.43
N ILE A 7 -11.20 29.30 -27.16
CA ILE A 7 -11.21 29.21 -28.64
C ILE A 7 -10.56 27.90 -29.14
N SER A 8 -10.26 26.95 -28.25
CA SER A 8 -9.52 25.73 -28.65
C SER A 8 -10.26 24.83 -29.66
N GLN A 9 -11.57 25.00 -29.83
CA GLN A 9 -12.38 24.27 -30.80
C GLN A 9 -12.53 24.97 -32.17
N TYR A 10 -12.05 26.21 -32.29
CA TYR A 10 -12.19 26.99 -33.52
C TYR A 10 -10.90 26.97 -34.34
N SER A 11 -11.06 26.95 -35.67
CA SER A 11 -9.96 27.00 -36.64
C SER A 11 -8.96 28.13 -36.34
N PHE A 12 -7.68 27.91 -36.66
CA PHE A 12 -6.61 28.91 -36.50
C PHE A 12 -6.99 30.27 -37.09
N TRP A 13 -7.75 30.27 -38.19
CA TRP A 13 -8.26 31.48 -38.85
C TRP A 13 -9.28 32.26 -38.00
N THR A 14 -10.20 31.56 -37.32
CA THR A 14 -11.20 32.21 -36.45
C THR A 14 -10.56 32.71 -35.15
N GLN A 15 -9.56 31.99 -34.61
CA GLN A 15 -8.73 32.50 -33.50
C GLN A 15 -8.04 33.82 -33.87
N PHE A 16 -7.42 33.87 -35.04
CA PHE A 16 -6.72 35.06 -35.52
C PHE A 16 -7.67 36.23 -35.77
N SER A 17 -8.86 35.96 -36.34
CA SER A 17 -9.87 36.99 -36.58
C SER A 17 -10.45 37.56 -35.28
N ILE A 18 -10.71 36.71 -34.27
CA ILE A 18 -11.18 37.15 -32.95
C ILE A 18 -10.10 37.99 -32.26
N LEU A 19 -8.85 37.53 -32.26
CA LEU A 19 -7.73 38.31 -31.73
C LEU A 19 -7.59 39.65 -32.46
N GLY A 20 -7.68 39.66 -33.79
CA GLY A 20 -7.58 40.86 -34.61
C GLY A 20 -8.65 41.89 -34.25
N ILE A 21 -9.91 41.47 -34.10
CA ILE A 21 -11.01 42.35 -33.70
C ILE A 21 -10.82 42.84 -32.26
N LEU A 22 -10.38 41.98 -31.34
CA LEU A 22 -10.12 42.34 -29.95
C LEU A 22 -8.99 43.36 -29.81
N VAL A 23 -7.92 43.20 -30.59
CA VAL A 23 -6.79 44.14 -30.65
C VAL A 23 -7.23 45.47 -31.30
N PHE A 24 -8.05 45.41 -32.35
CA PHE A 24 -8.57 46.61 -33.01
C PHE A 24 -9.47 47.43 -32.08
N ILE A 25 -10.39 46.79 -31.36
CA ILE A 25 -11.23 47.42 -30.33
C ILE A 25 -10.37 47.90 -29.14
N SER A 26 -9.34 47.13 -28.78
CA SER A 26 -8.40 47.52 -27.73
C SER A 26 -7.55 48.73 -28.09
N TYR A 27 -7.28 48.95 -29.37
CA TYR A 27 -6.52 50.11 -29.84
C TYR A 27 -7.35 51.39 -29.72
N LEU A 28 -8.68 51.26 -29.79
CA LEU A 28 -9.62 52.39 -29.71
C LEU A 28 -9.90 52.85 -28.27
N HIS A 29 -9.78 51.98 -27.26
CA HIS A 29 -10.11 52.30 -25.86
C HIS A 29 -9.00 51.89 -24.86
N ARG A 30 -8.46 52.87 -24.10
CA ARG A 30 -7.39 52.66 -23.10
C ARG A 30 -7.75 51.62 -22.04
N THR A 31 -9.02 51.54 -21.65
CA THR A 31 -9.55 50.59 -20.66
C THR A 31 -9.49 49.14 -21.15
N SER A 32 -9.76 48.91 -22.43
CA SER A 32 -9.75 47.58 -23.05
C SER A 32 -8.35 46.96 -23.06
N ARG A 33 -7.30 47.79 -23.21
CA ARG A 33 -5.90 47.35 -23.12
C ARG A 33 -5.54 46.81 -21.74
N LEU A 34 -6.08 47.43 -20.69
CA LEU A 34 -5.84 47.03 -19.30
C LEU A 34 -6.57 45.71 -19.01
N VAL A 35 -7.81 45.57 -19.47
CA VAL A 35 -8.58 44.31 -19.36
C VAL A 35 -7.85 43.16 -20.06
N LEU A 36 -7.38 43.38 -21.30
CA LEU A 36 -6.61 42.37 -22.05
C LEU A 36 -5.29 41.99 -21.38
N ALA A 37 -4.56 42.97 -20.86
CA ALA A 37 -3.31 42.73 -20.14
C ALA A 37 -3.55 41.90 -18.87
N THR A 38 -4.56 42.26 -18.07
CA THR A 38 -4.93 41.52 -16.85
C THR A 38 -5.39 40.11 -17.18
N LEU A 39 -6.24 39.93 -18.20
CA LEU A 39 -6.73 38.61 -18.61
C LEU A 39 -5.57 37.71 -19.08
N THR A 40 -4.66 38.27 -19.87
CA THR A 40 -3.47 37.55 -20.36
C THR A 40 -2.54 37.18 -19.21
N THR A 41 -2.31 38.11 -18.29
CA THR A 41 -1.44 37.89 -17.12
C THR A 41 -2.03 36.83 -16.19
N CYS A 42 -3.34 36.89 -15.95
CA CYS A 42 -4.07 35.88 -15.18
C CYS A 42 -3.99 34.50 -15.84
N PHE A 43 -4.19 34.42 -17.16
CA PHE A 43 -4.11 33.17 -17.89
C PHE A 43 -2.71 32.54 -17.85
N VAL A 44 -1.66 33.34 -18.04
CA VAL A 44 -0.27 32.89 -17.91
C VAL A 44 0.02 32.47 -16.47
N GLY A 45 -0.43 33.24 -15.48
CA GLY A 45 -0.31 32.93 -14.06
C GLY A 45 -0.93 31.59 -13.71
N LEU A 46 -2.17 31.33 -14.14
CA LEU A 46 -2.84 30.04 -13.93
C LEU A 46 -2.09 28.89 -14.60
N LYS A 47 -1.57 29.09 -15.81
CA LYS A 47 -0.81 28.07 -16.52
C LYS A 47 0.49 27.68 -15.82
N ILE A 48 1.09 28.59 -15.05
CA ILE A 48 2.27 28.32 -14.22
C ILE A 48 1.86 27.77 -12.85
N LEU A 49 0.75 28.26 -12.28
CA LEU A 49 0.26 27.84 -10.97
C LEU A 49 -0.21 26.38 -10.96
N ILE A 50 -0.88 25.92 -12.02
CA ILE A 50 -1.36 24.54 -12.15
C ILE A 50 -0.23 23.49 -12.04
N PRO A 51 0.87 23.56 -12.82
CA PRO A 51 1.95 22.59 -12.70
C PRO A 51 2.67 22.67 -11.35
N ILE A 52 2.80 23.87 -10.76
CA ILE A 52 3.36 24.03 -9.41
C ILE A 52 2.47 23.34 -8.37
N PHE A 53 1.16 23.56 -8.44
CA PHE A 53 0.21 22.93 -7.53
C PHE A 53 0.21 21.41 -7.68
N ASN A 54 0.24 20.89 -8.91
CA ASN A 54 0.38 19.46 -9.16
C ASN A 54 1.69 18.90 -8.58
N LEU A 55 2.81 19.61 -8.75
CA LEU A 55 4.10 19.20 -8.17
C LEU A 55 4.01 19.12 -6.64
N LEU A 56 3.39 20.12 -5.99
CA LEU A 56 3.13 20.12 -4.55
C LEU A 56 2.29 18.91 -4.13
N LEU A 57 1.21 18.59 -4.84
CA LEU A 57 0.38 17.42 -4.56
C LEU A 57 1.17 16.11 -4.69
N TYR A 58 2.03 15.99 -5.70
CA TYR A 58 2.92 14.83 -5.85
C TYR A 58 3.91 14.73 -4.69
N LEU A 59 4.47 15.85 -4.24
CA LEU A 59 5.39 15.90 -3.11
C LEU A 59 4.69 15.46 -1.82
N PHE A 60 3.51 16.01 -1.53
CA PHE A 60 2.70 15.62 -0.38
C PHE A 60 2.30 14.15 -0.43
N LYS A 61 1.91 13.65 -1.61
CA LYS A 61 1.60 12.22 -1.80
C LYS A 61 2.83 11.36 -1.51
N GLY A 62 4.01 11.75 -1.98
CA GLY A 62 5.26 11.04 -1.70
C GLY A 62 5.59 11.01 -0.21
N ILE A 63 5.50 12.15 0.47
CA ILE A 63 5.73 12.25 1.92
C ILE A 63 4.71 11.39 2.69
N ALA A 64 3.44 11.42 2.30
CA ALA A 64 2.40 10.60 2.93
C ALA A 64 2.66 9.10 2.75
N TRP A 65 3.10 8.67 1.56
CA TRP A 65 3.49 7.28 1.32
C TRP A 65 4.68 6.86 2.17
N ILE A 66 5.71 7.71 2.29
CA ILE A 66 6.87 7.44 3.14
C ILE A 66 6.46 7.33 4.61
N GLY A 67 5.65 8.28 5.10
CA GLY A 67 5.14 8.24 6.47
C GLY A 67 4.30 6.99 6.75
N PHE A 68 3.45 6.61 5.80
CA PHE A 68 2.67 5.37 5.86
C PHE A 68 3.56 4.13 5.92
N TYR A 69 4.60 4.06 5.09
CA TYR A 69 5.55 2.94 5.11
C TYR A 69 6.30 2.84 6.43
N ILE A 70 6.77 3.97 6.98
CA ILE A 70 7.48 3.97 8.27
C ILE A 70 6.55 3.46 9.38
N TYR A 71 5.32 3.99 9.45
CA TYR A 71 4.33 3.57 10.44
C TYR A 71 3.99 2.08 10.30
N PHE A 72 3.72 1.62 9.07
CA PHE A 72 3.40 0.23 8.81
C PHE A 72 4.56 -0.70 9.14
N PHE A 73 5.79 -0.30 8.80
CA PHE A 73 6.99 -1.07 9.10
C PHE A 73 7.23 -1.19 10.60
N GLN A 74 7.07 -0.09 11.35
CA GLN A 74 7.16 -0.12 12.81
C GLN A 74 6.09 -1.02 13.42
N HIS A 75 4.85 -0.90 12.94
CA HIS A 75 3.75 -1.75 13.42
C HIS A 75 4.02 -3.22 13.13
N ALA A 76 4.43 -3.56 11.91
CA ALA A 76 4.79 -4.92 11.52
C ALA A 76 5.93 -5.48 12.38
N LEU A 77 6.97 -4.69 12.67
CA LEU A 77 8.05 -5.09 13.57
C LEU A 77 7.55 -5.36 14.99
N THR A 78 6.72 -4.48 15.55
CA THR A 78 6.16 -4.68 16.89
C THR A 78 5.28 -5.93 16.95
N THR A 79 4.41 -6.13 15.96
CA THR A 79 3.55 -7.31 15.90
C THR A 79 4.35 -8.58 15.70
N ALA A 80 5.37 -8.56 14.83
CA ALA A 80 6.25 -9.70 14.61
C ALA A 80 7.04 -10.04 15.87
N ALA A 81 7.58 -9.03 16.58
CA ALA A 81 8.29 -9.23 17.83
C ALA A 81 7.38 -9.82 18.90
N SER A 82 6.17 -9.27 19.08
CA SER A 82 5.18 -9.80 20.03
C SER A 82 4.76 -11.23 19.70
N TRP A 83 4.53 -11.52 18.41
CA TRP A 83 4.20 -12.87 17.98
C TRP A 83 5.36 -13.84 18.23
N LEU A 84 6.59 -13.42 17.94
CA LEU A 84 7.78 -14.22 18.18
C LEU A 84 7.95 -14.49 19.68
N THR A 85 7.78 -13.49 20.55
CA THR A 85 7.87 -13.69 22.00
C THR A 85 6.81 -14.66 22.49
N THR A 86 5.56 -14.53 22.05
CA THR A 86 4.49 -15.48 22.43
C THR A 86 4.77 -16.89 21.90
N PHE A 87 5.31 -17.01 20.69
CA PHE A 87 5.68 -18.31 20.13
C PHE A 87 6.80 -18.98 20.94
N PHE A 88 7.80 -18.22 21.38
CA PHE A 88 8.90 -18.74 22.20
C PHE A 88 8.48 -19.06 23.64
N GLU A 89 7.60 -18.25 24.24
CA GLU A 89 7.12 -18.46 25.61
C GLU A 89 6.10 -19.58 25.73
N ASP A 90 5.10 -19.63 24.84
CA ASP A 90 4.00 -20.59 24.96
C ASP A 90 4.10 -21.73 23.96
N GLY A 91 4.53 -21.43 22.73
CA GLY A 91 4.59 -22.43 21.65
C GLY A 91 5.70 -23.45 21.83
N LEU A 92 6.87 -23.01 22.30
CA LEU A 92 8.06 -23.84 22.46
C LEU A 92 7.91 -24.90 23.57
N PRO A 93 7.41 -24.56 24.78
CA PRO A 93 7.13 -25.55 25.81
C PRO A 93 6.01 -26.52 25.41
N TRP A 94 4.94 -26.03 24.76
CA TRP A 94 3.87 -26.88 24.25
C TRP A 94 4.42 -27.90 23.24
N PHE A 95 5.26 -27.45 22.31
CA PHE A 95 5.87 -28.31 21.29
C PHE A 95 6.78 -29.38 21.89
N PHE A 96 7.62 -29.02 22.87
CA PHE A 96 8.45 -30.00 23.57
C PHE A 96 7.63 -31.01 24.37
N ASN A 97 6.57 -30.56 25.05
CA ASN A 97 5.70 -31.46 25.79
C ASN A 97 4.99 -32.46 24.87
N GLU A 98 4.59 -32.03 23.67
CA GLU A 98 3.97 -32.94 22.69
C GLU A 98 4.98 -33.96 22.14
N ILE A 99 6.25 -33.57 21.93
CA ILE A 99 7.33 -34.49 21.54
C ILE A 99 7.61 -35.52 22.64
N ASP A 100 7.71 -35.07 23.90
CA ASP A 100 7.97 -35.96 25.04
C ASP A 100 6.80 -36.92 25.26
N LYS A 101 5.57 -36.45 25.10
CA LYS A 101 4.36 -37.29 25.16
C LYS A 101 4.32 -38.31 24.03
N ALA A 102 4.67 -37.93 22.81
CA ALA A 102 4.76 -38.86 21.68
C ALA A 102 5.85 -39.92 21.89
N ARG A 103 6.98 -39.54 22.51
CA ARG A 103 8.05 -40.48 22.86
C ARG A 103 7.60 -41.45 23.95
N ALA A 104 6.95 -40.98 25.00
CA ALA A 104 6.44 -41.82 26.08
C ALA A 104 5.40 -42.83 25.58
N ALA A 105 4.50 -42.42 24.68
CA ALA A 105 3.51 -43.30 24.08
C ALA A 105 4.16 -44.44 23.26
N ASN A 106 5.17 -44.13 22.45
CA ASN A 106 5.91 -45.14 21.67
C ASN A 106 6.66 -46.14 22.56
N VAL A 107 7.20 -45.70 23.70
CA VAL A 107 7.88 -46.59 24.65
C VAL A 107 6.88 -47.55 25.31
N GLN A 108 5.70 -47.08 25.71
CA GLN A 108 4.64 -47.93 26.25
C GLN A 108 4.11 -48.95 25.23
N GLU A 109 3.97 -48.56 23.96
CA GLU A 109 3.59 -49.51 22.90
C GLU A 109 4.63 -50.62 22.71
N HIS A 110 5.93 -50.31 22.84
CA HIS A 110 6.99 -51.31 22.78
C HIS A 110 7.03 -52.23 24.01
N GLU A 111 6.77 -51.72 25.22
CA GLU A 111 6.68 -52.54 26.43
C GLU A 111 5.48 -53.50 26.38
N GLN A 112 4.31 -53.03 25.92
CA GLN A 112 3.13 -53.90 25.75
C GLN A 112 3.33 -54.97 24.68
N GLN A 113 4.06 -54.67 23.61
CA GLN A 113 4.43 -55.66 22.59
C GLN A 113 5.43 -56.68 23.11
N GLN A 114 6.36 -56.27 23.99
CA GLN A 114 7.28 -57.19 24.66
C GLN A 114 6.56 -58.10 25.66
N GLU A 115 5.65 -57.57 26.49
CA GLU A 115 4.84 -58.39 27.41
C GLU A 115 3.93 -59.39 26.67
N GLN A 116 3.34 -58.99 25.52
CA GLN A 116 2.58 -59.92 24.68
C GLN A 116 3.47 -60.99 24.00
N GLN A 117 4.73 -60.69 23.71
CA GLN A 117 5.70 -61.66 23.18
C GLN A 117 6.32 -62.55 24.26
N GLU A 118 6.33 -62.13 25.53
CA GLU A 118 6.86 -62.91 26.66
C GLU A 118 5.81 -63.87 27.26
N TRP A 119 4.52 -63.72 26.92
CA TRP A 119 3.41 -64.60 27.33
C TRP A 119 2.81 -65.54 26.25
N PRO A 120 3.58 -66.26 25.40
CA PRO A 120 3.04 -67.30 24.52
C PRO A 120 3.08 -68.71 25.16
N GLY A 121 3.24 -68.83 26.49
CA GLY A 121 3.65 -70.10 27.12
C GLY A 121 2.92 -70.55 28.39
N ALA A 122 1.83 -69.91 28.81
CA ALA A 122 0.97 -70.48 29.85
C ALA A 122 -0.19 -71.23 29.19
N THR A 123 0.13 -72.32 28.49
CA THR A 123 -0.86 -73.36 28.19
C THR A 123 -1.41 -73.84 29.52
N VAL A 124 -2.68 -73.52 29.74
CA VAL A 124 -3.53 -74.09 30.77
C VAL A 124 -3.47 -75.60 30.61
N GLU A 125 -2.65 -76.27 31.42
CA GLU A 125 -2.74 -77.72 31.57
C GLU A 125 -3.99 -77.97 32.42
N GLU A 126 -5.08 -78.19 31.70
CA GLU A 126 -6.39 -78.52 32.22
C GLU A 126 -6.33 -79.87 32.92
N VAL A 127 -6.93 -79.89 34.11
CA VAL A 127 -7.10 -81.01 35.02
C VAL A 127 -7.81 -82.17 34.31
N ASP A 128 -7.22 -83.37 34.35
CA ASP A 128 -7.89 -84.65 34.65
C ASP A 128 -6.88 -85.77 34.99
#